data_AF-A0A7X6MYJ4-F1
#
_entry.id   AF-A0A7X6MYJ4-F1
#
_cell.length_a   1.000
_cell.length_b   1.000
_cell.length_c   1.000
_cell.angle_alpha   90.00
_cell.angle_beta   90.00
_cell.angle_gamma   90.00
#
_symmetry.space_group_name_H-M   'P 1'
#
loop_
_entity.id
_entity.type
_entity.pdbx_description
1 polymer ?
#
loop_
_entity_poly.entity_id
_entity_poly.type
_entity_poly.pdbx_seq_one_letter_code
_entity_poly.pdbx_strand_id
1 'polypeptide(L)' 'MNPIEQVWADIRKRGFKNKAFKALDDVIDKLQEVVQGLDCSVLKTIVNKQGFSKFVSDFR' A
#
# COMPACT_ATOMS: atom_id res chain seq x y z
N MET A 1 -0.65 14.02 1.37
CA MET A 1 0.16 12.82 1.66
C MET A 1 0.60 12.26 0.32
N ASN A 2 1.89 12.01 0.10
CA ASN A 2 2.37 11.53 -1.21
C ASN A 2 1.67 10.19 -1.53
N PRO A 3 1.29 9.91 -2.80
CA PRO A 3 0.79 8.61 -3.24
C PRO A 3 1.45 7.38 -2.57
N ILE A 4 2.77 7.38 -2.43
CA ILE A 4 3.49 6.24 -1.81
C ILE A 4 3.17 6.10 -0.31
N GLU A 5 3.03 7.21 0.41
CA GLU A 5 2.67 7.22 1.84
C GLU A 5 1.23 6.71 2.04
N GLN A 6 0.33 6.96 1.09
CA GLN A 6 -1.05 6.46 1.14
C GLN A 6 -1.09 4.93 0.94
N VAL A 7 -0.31 4.42 0.00
CA VAL A 7 -0.15 2.97 -0.19
C VAL A 7 0.42 2.33 1.08
N TRP A 8 1.46 2.93 1.68
CA TRP A 8 2.01 2.46 2.95
C TRP A 8 1.01 2.50 4.11
N ALA A 9 0.15 3.53 4.19
CA ALA A 9 -0.90 3.60 5.19
C ALA A 9 -1.94 2.47 5.04
N ASP A 10 -2.27 2.10 3.80
CA ASP A 10 -3.18 0.98 3.51
C ASP A 10 -2.55 -0.37 3.83
N ILE A 11 -1.29 -0.60 3.43
CA ILE A 11 -0.52 -1.81 3.79
C ILE A 11 -0.51 -1.99 5.31
N ARG A 12 -0.21 -0.91 6.05
CA ARG A 12 -0.15 -0.95 7.51
C ARG A 12 -1.50 -1.32 8.13
N LYS A 13 -2.60 -0.79 7.61
CA LYS A 13 -3.96 -1.10 8.08
C LYS A 13 -4.37 -2.55 7.81
N ARG A 14 -4.02 -3.10 6.65
CA ARG A 14 -4.42 -4.45 6.22
C ARG A 14 -3.61 -5.56 6.88
N GLY A 15 -2.30 -5.36 6.98
CA GLY A 15 -1.36 -6.43 7.31
C GLY A 15 -0.76 -6.38 8.70
N PHE A 16 -0.61 -5.17 9.26
CA PHE A 16 0.36 -4.92 10.33
C PHE A 16 -0.25 -4.28 11.59
N LYS A 17 -1.46 -3.69 11.50
CA LYS A 17 -2.10 -3.06 12.65
C LYS A 17 -2.35 -4.09 13.76
N ASN A 18 -1.86 -3.78 14.96
CA ASN A 18 -2.02 -4.58 16.17
C ASN A 18 -1.46 -6.00 16.07
N LYS A 19 -0.47 -6.24 15.19
CA LYS A 19 0.23 -7.53 15.12
C LYS A 19 1.64 -7.40 15.69
N ALA A 20 1.99 -8.39 16.51
CA ALA A 20 3.37 -8.65 16.91
C ALA A 20 3.91 -9.78 16.04
N PHE A 21 5.14 -9.60 15.54
CA PHE A 21 5.86 -10.59 14.75
C PHE A 21 7.00 -11.14 15.59
N LYS A 22 7.31 -12.44 15.46
CA LYS A 22 8.31 -13.11 16.31
C LYS A 22 9.72 -12.97 15.72
N ALA A 23 9.82 -12.93 14.40
CA ALA A 23 11.05 -12.73 13.66
C ALA A 23 10.89 -11.72 12.52
N LEU A 24 12.01 -11.24 11.97
CA LEU A 24 12.02 -10.38 10.79
C LEU A 24 11.44 -11.11 9.56
N ASP A 25 11.70 -12.41 9.42
CA ASP A 25 11.17 -13.21 8.31
C ASP A 25 9.63 -13.19 8.29
N ASP A 26 8.98 -13.29 9.46
CA ASP A 26 7.51 -13.19 9.56
C ASP A 26 6.98 -11.84 9.05
N VAL A 27 7.76 -10.76 9.23
CA VAL A 27 7.41 -9.41 8.76
C VAL A 27 7.55 -9.35 7.23
N ILE A 28 8.61 -9.93 6.68
CA ILE A 28 8.87 -9.98 5.23
C ILE A 28 7.79 -10.81 4.55
N ASP A 29 7.49 -11.99 5.06
CA ASP A 29 6.43 -12.87 4.55
C ASP A 29 5.09 -12.17 4.57
N LYS A 30 4.77 -11.48 5.67
CA LYS A 30 3.50 -10.74 5.77
C LYS A 30 3.45 -9.55 4.81
N LEU A 31 4.56 -8.86 4.61
CA LEU A 31 4.63 -7.76 3.65
C LEU A 31 4.41 -8.28 2.23
N GLN A 32 5.05 -9.38 1.86
CA GLN A 32 4.88 -10.02 0.56
C GLN A 32 3.43 -10.43 0.33
N GLU A 33 2.78 -11.10 1.29
CA GLU A 33 1.37 -11.48 1.21
C GLU A 33 0.46 -10.27 0.97
N VAL A 34 0.67 -9.19 1.73
CA VAL A 34 -0.17 -7.98 1.64
C VAL A 34 0.05 -7.25 0.32
N VAL A 35 1.29 -7.17 -0.16
CA VAL A 35 1.64 -6.52 -1.43
C VAL A 35 1.11 -7.32 -2.61
N GLN A 36 1.22 -8.66 -2.58
CA GLN A 36 0.66 -9.53 -3.62
C GLN A 36 -0.87 -9.47 -3.67
N GLY A 37 -1.52 -9.22 -2.52
CA GLY A 37 -2.97 -9.01 -2.44
C GLY A 37 -3.45 -7.61 -2.84
N LEU A 38 -2.55 -6.66 -3.15
CA LEU A 38 -2.93 -5.33 -3.62
C LEU A 38 -3.17 -5.35 -5.14
N ASP A 39 -4.42 -5.53 -5.54
CA ASP A 39 -4.81 -5.42 -6.95
C ASP A 39 -4.63 -4.00 -7.51
N CYS A 40 -4.38 -3.88 -8.82
CA CYS A 40 -4.26 -2.60 -9.52
C CYS A 40 -5.49 -1.69 -9.35
N SER A 41 -6.69 -2.24 -9.22
CA SER A 41 -7.92 -1.48 -8.93
C SER A 41 -7.94 -0.89 -7.52
N VAL A 42 -7.37 -1.61 -6.55
CA VAL A 42 -7.22 -1.16 -5.17
C VAL A 42 -6.17 -0.06 -5.09
N LEU A 43 -5.04 -0.21 -5.78
CA LEU A 43 -4.01 0.83 -5.89
C LEU A 43 -4.59 2.10 -6.53
N LYS A 44 -5.32 1.97 -7.64
CA LYS A 44 -6.02 3.10 -8.26
C LYS A 44 -7.00 3.78 -7.30
N THR A 45 -7.71 3.03 -6.47
CA THR A 45 -8.65 3.58 -5.47
C THR A 45 -7.93 4.29 -4.33
N ILE A 46 -6.83 3.72 -3.82
CA ILE A 46 -6.01 4.31 -2.76
C ILE A 46 -5.42 5.63 -3.25
N VAL A 47 -4.87 5.67 -4.47
CA VAL A 47 -4.20 6.85 -4.98
C VAL A 47 -5.18 7.88 -5.60
N ASN A 48 -6.31 7.46 -6.18
CA ASN A 48 -7.35 8.40 -6.65
C ASN A 48 -8.03 9.18 -5.53
N LYS A 49 -8.03 8.68 -4.29
CA LYS A 49 -8.51 9.45 -3.13
C LYS A 49 -7.75 10.77 -2.94
N GLN A 50 -6.57 10.95 -3.56
CA GLN A 50 -5.83 12.24 -3.59
C GLN A 50 -5.34 12.61 -5.00
N GLY A 51 -6.06 12.22 -6.06
CA GLY A 51 -5.83 12.78 -7.40
C GLY A 51 -4.66 12.19 -8.17
N PHE A 52 -4.65 10.87 -8.38
CA PHE A 52 -3.76 10.21 -9.35
C PHE A 52 -3.89 10.78 -10.77
N SER A 53 -5.03 11.39 -11.09
CA SER A 53 -5.26 12.11 -12.36
C SER A 53 -4.18 13.15 -12.64
N LYS A 54 -3.69 13.87 -11.61
CA LYS A 54 -2.63 14.87 -11.78
C LYS A 54 -1.25 14.24 -11.95
N PHE A 55 -0.98 13.14 -11.24
CA PHE A 55 0.28 12.40 -11.37
C PHE A 55 0.42 11.74 -12.76
N VAL A 56 -0.65 11.16 -13.29
CA VAL A 56 -0.64 10.53 -14.64
C VAL A 56 -0.56 11.58 -15.75
N SER A 57 -1.16 12.77 -15.56
CA SER A 57 -1.01 13.86 -16.53
C SER A 57 0.38 14.47 -16.56
N ASP A 58 1.09 14.51 -15.41
CA ASP A 58 2.44 15.07 -15.34
C ASP A 58 3.51 14.18 -15.99
N PHE A 59 3.17 12.92 -16.31
CA PHE A 59 4.03 11.96 -17.03
C PHE A 59 3.63 11.76 -18.51
N ARG A 60 2.68 12.55 -19.04
CA ARG A 60 2.27 12.50 -20.45
C ARG A 60 2.81 13.67 -21.26
#